data_AF-A0A0B1NYS1-F1
#
_entry.id   AF-A0A0B1NYS1-F1
#
_cell.length_a   1.000
_cell.length_b   1.000
_cell.length_c   1.000
_cell.angle_alpha   90.00
_cell.angle_beta   90.00
_cell.angle_gamma   90.00
#
_symmetry.space_group_name_H-M   'P 1'
#
loop_
_entity.id
_entity.type
_entity.pdbx_description
1 polymer ?
#
loop_
_entity_poly.entity_id
_entity_poly.type
_entity_poly.pdbx_seq_one_letter_code
_entity_poly.pdbx_strand_id
1 'polypeptide(L)'
;MPAQKFARGFTKIAREGGPDLTDLRGFPEPFNDTMESYEQGQSSGSTKRTRPSGTVRKTKTTGPYDRNFESILEAGGIYSYPYIGPKKPFSIVPTNIDEMREIADQPRASVSAETYPESRFQKFRRAIASANFETEVVASVVPTLEGGNGSARLGNSNITFSNLAPLIDGGLDQIVLSKATPDLLYGSSFECLDERIRQNLSSQVLPTLDIEKPIAPNFFLELKGPEGHQRVADRQALYYGALGERGQIALRSWGHDQPVLDGSAHTITCTYISGMLIFYSIHASLVETPKRGIEYFMYAIECYIMHVSASQYRKGIAAYQNLREYAEEKRN
;
A
#
# COMPACT_ATOMS: atom_id res chain seq x y z
N MET A 1 -3.99 -8.51 54.29
CA MET A 1 -3.80 -7.08 54.66
C MET A 1 -3.02 -7.08 55.98
N PRO A 2 -1.98 -6.24 56.22
CA PRO A 2 -1.33 -5.17 55.42
C PRO A 2 0.17 -5.49 55.15
N ALA A 3 0.86 -5.02 54.09
CA ALA A 3 1.22 -3.69 53.59
C ALA A 3 2.64 -3.23 54.03
N GLN A 4 3.48 -2.92 53.00
CA GLN A 4 4.40 -1.77 52.90
C GLN A 4 5.64 -1.73 53.84
N LYS A 5 6.84 -1.24 53.52
CA LYS A 5 7.46 -0.49 52.40
C LYS A 5 8.99 -0.39 52.71
N PHE A 6 9.85 -0.40 51.69
CA PHE A 6 11.12 0.38 51.51
C PHE A 6 12.25 0.25 52.56
N ALA A 7 13.55 0.36 52.28
CA ALA A 7 14.41 0.49 51.10
C ALA A 7 15.89 0.46 51.59
N ARG A 8 16.84 0.21 50.68
CA ARG A 8 18.27 0.63 50.61
C ARG A 8 19.14 -0.57 50.15
N GLY A 9 20.02 -0.46 49.16
CA GLY A 9 20.56 0.73 48.52
C GLY A 9 21.11 0.46 47.12
N PHE A 10 21.02 1.49 46.29
CA PHE A 10 21.77 1.66 45.06
C PHE A 10 23.18 2.13 45.40
N THR A 11 24.21 1.47 44.84
CA THR A 11 25.50 2.11 44.50
C THR A 11 26.30 1.25 43.53
N LYS A 12 26.09 1.44 42.23
CA LYS A 12 27.16 1.85 41.30
C LYS A 12 26.57 2.14 39.92
N ILE A 13 26.63 3.42 39.57
CA ILE A 13 26.26 3.99 38.28
C ILE A 13 27.47 3.80 37.35
N ALA A 14 27.28 3.12 36.22
CA ALA A 14 28.21 3.20 35.10
C ALA A 14 27.98 4.53 34.38
N ARG A 15 29.04 5.32 34.22
CA ARG A 15 29.03 6.51 33.38
C ARG A 15 28.96 6.02 31.93
N GLU A 16 27.93 6.42 31.20
CA GLU A 16 27.74 6.24 29.74
C GLU A 16 27.11 4.91 29.26
N GLY A 17 25.79 4.77 29.51
CA GLY A 17 24.74 4.34 28.57
C GLY A 17 24.88 3.10 27.66
N GLY A 18 24.13 2.04 27.98
CA GLY A 18 23.64 1.00 27.04
C GLY A 18 24.18 -0.42 27.30
N PRO A 19 23.39 -1.50 27.11
CA PRO A 19 23.86 -2.87 27.28
C PRO A 19 24.86 -3.26 26.18
N ASP A 20 25.96 -3.89 26.59
CA ASP A 20 27.03 -4.41 25.74
C ASP A 20 26.54 -5.63 24.93
N LEU A 21 26.68 -5.57 23.60
CA LEU A 21 26.23 -6.59 22.64
C LEU A 21 27.39 -7.41 22.05
N THR A 22 28.56 -7.42 22.70
CA THR A 22 29.72 -8.20 22.25
C THR A 22 29.52 -9.73 22.27
N ASP A 23 28.45 -10.23 22.89
CA ASP A 23 28.12 -11.67 22.95
C ASP A 23 27.26 -12.21 21.78
N LEU A 24 26.90 -11.39 20.77
CA LEU A 24 26.04 -11.82 19.65
C LEU A 24 26.77 -12.35 18.39
N ARG A 25 28.08 -12.59 18.46
CA ARG A 25 28.81 -13.24 17.35
C ARG A 25 28.86 -14.75 17.56
N GLY A 26 27.95 -15.49 16.93
CA GLY A 26 28.10 -16.94 16.83
C GLY A 26 26.84 -17.80 16.65
N PHE A 27 25.73 -17.26 16.12
CA PHE A 27 24.60 -18.13 15.77
C PHE A 27 24.83 -18.82 14.42
N PRO A 28 24.73 -20.17 14.34
CA PRO A 28 24.81 -20.88 13.06
C PRO A 28 23.56 -20.59 12.21
N GLU A 29 23.74 -20.54 10.89
CA GLU A 29 22.65 -20.27 9.94
C GLU A 29 21.48 -21.26 10.12
N PRO A 30 20.21 -20.79 10.08
CA PRO A 30 19.07 -21.69 10.11
C PRO A 30 18.99 -22.52 8.83
N PHE A 31 18.77 -23.82 9.03
CA PHE A 31 18.56 -24.85 8.02
C PHE A 31 17.55 -24.42 6.93
N ASN A 32 17.93 -24.60 5.67
CA ASN A 32 17.06 -24.51 4.50
C ASN A 32 16.14 -25.75 4.45
N ASP A 33 14.88 -25.61 4.88
CA ASP A 33 13.79 -26.44 4.37
C ASP A 33 13.08 -25.66 3.27
N THR A 34 13.67 -25.67 2.08
CA THR A 34 12.98 -25.30 0.84
C THR A 34 11.95 -26.38 0.53
N MET A 35 10.67 -26.07 0.75
CA MET A 35 9.55 -26.86 0.24
C MET A 35 9.53 -26.72 -1.29
N GLU A 36 9.91 -27.79 -1.99
CA GLU A 36 9.95 -27.86 -3.46
C GLU A 36 8.55 -27.72 -4.06
N SER A 37 8.37 -26.72 -4.92
CA SER A 37 7.24 -26.62 -5.83
C SER A 37 7.40 -27.65 -6.96
N TYR A 38 6.42 -28.55 -7.07
CA TYR A 38 6.33 -29.58 -8.10
C TYR A 38 6.15 -28.97 -9.49
N GLU A 39 7.18 -29.00 -10.32
CA GLU A 39 7.04 -28.86 -11.77
C GLU A 39 7.58 -30.11 -12.47
N GLN A 40 6.68 -30.75 -13.22
CA GLN A 40 6.92 -31.93 -14.02
C GLN A 40 7.64 -31.53 -15.32
N GLY A 41 8.85 -32.05 -15.54
CA GLY A 41 9.57 -31.87 -16.80
C GLY A 41 10.83 -32.73 -16.90
N GLN A 42 10.76 -33.78 -17.72
CA GLN A 42 11.86 -34.70 -18.00
C GLN A 42 12.96 -34.03 -18.84
N SER A 43 14.24 -34.19 -18.48
CA SER A 43 15.26 -34.80 -19.38
C SER A 43 16.67 -34.88 -18.75
N SER A 44 17.27 -36.04 -19.02
CA SER A 44 18.68 -36.49 -19.00
C SER A 44 19.82 -35.55 -18.57
N GLY A 45 20.69 -36.06 -17.70
CA GLY A 45 21.85 -35.37 -17.18
C GLY A 45 23.10 -35.31 -18.07
N SER A 46 24.04 -34.47 -17.64
CA SER A 46 25.48 -34.60 -17.88
C SER A 46 26.25 -33.79 -16.82
N THR A 47 27.37 -34.34 -16.38
CA THR A 47 28.15 -33.91 -15.20
C THR A 47 29.31 -32.97 -15.56
N LYS A 48 29.57 -32.03 -14.63
CA LYS A 48 30.84 -31.36 -14.30
C LYS A 48 31.48 -30.37 -15.31
N ARG A 49 31.58 -29.11 -14.86
CA ARG A 49 32.83 -28.54 -14.32
C ARG A 49 32.58 -27.17 -13.65
N THR A 50 32.88 -27.10 -12.36
CA THR A 50 32.86 -25.88 -11.55
C THR A 50 34.03 -24.97 -11.89
N ARG A 51 33.74 -23.74 -12.33
CA ARG A 51 34.67 -22.60 -12.30
C ARG A 51 34.33 -21.74 -11.06
N PRO A 52 35.32 -21.21 -10.32
CA PRO A 52 35.05 -20.37 -9.17
C PRO A 52 34.50 -19.03 -9.68
N SER A 53 33.18 -18.84 -9.57
CA SER A 53 32.54 -17.57 -9.83
C SER A 53 32.83 -16.64 -8.66
N GLY A 54 33.44 -15.48 -8.94
CA GLY A 54 33.57 -14.40 -7.97
C GLY A 54 32.21 -14.11 -7.33
N THR A 55 32.19 -13.93 -6.02
CA THR A 55 30.96 -13.68 -5.27
C THR A 55 30.40 -12.31 -5.64
N VAL A 56 29.61 -12.26 -6.71
CA VAL A 56 28.75 -11.11 -6.99
C VAL A 56 27.76 -11.07 -5.82
N ARG A 57 27.89 -10.05 -4.97
CA ARG A 57 26.90 -9.73 -3.94
C ARG A 57 25.54 -9.55 -4.64
N LYS A 58 24.65 -10.54 -4.49
CA LYS A 58 23.33 -10.53 -5.14
C LYS A 58 22.46 -9.48 -4.43
N THR A 59 21.93 -8.54 -5.19
CA THR A 59 20.85 -7.65 -4.72
C THR A 59 19.64 -8.50 -4.35
N LYS A 60 19.09 -8.29 -3.15
CA LYS A 60 17.88 -8.99 -2.72
C LYS A 60 16.67 -8.12 -3.05
N THR A 61 15.89 -8.55 -4.03
CA THR A 61 14.58 -7.95 -4.29
C THR A 61 13.62 -8.34 -3.17
N THR A 62 12.90 -7.37 -2.61
CA THR A 62 11.89 -7.60 -1.59
C THR A 62 10.57 -6.93 -1.95
N GLY A 63 9.44 -7.56 -1.63
CA GLY A 63 8.11 -7.06 -1.95
C GLY A 63 7.06 -7.40 -0.89
N PRO A 64 5.79 -7.05 -1.16
CA PRO A 64 4.68 -7.20 -0.20
C PRO A 64 4.49 -8.60 0.40
N TYR A 65 4.93 -9.64 -0.32
CA TYR A 65 4.88 -11.04 0.09
C TYR A 65 5.97 -11.42 1.10
N ASP A 66 7.04 -10.63 1.22
CA ASP A 66 8.12 -10.94 2.15
C ASP A 66 7.76 -10.60 3.59
N ARG A 67 8.19 -11.45 4.53
CA ARG A 67 7.95 -11.23 5.96
C ARG A 67 8.54 -9.91 6.47
N ASN A 68 9.70 -9.50 5.94
CA ASN A 68 10.44 -8.33 6.40
C ASN A 68 10.05 -7.02 5.70
N PHE A 69 9.17 -7.07 4.69
CA PHE A 69 8.84 -5.91 3.87
C PHE A 69 8.34 -4.72 4.69
N GLU A 70 7.45 -4.97 5.65
CA GLU A 70 6.90 -3.96 6.55
C GLU A 70 7.98 -3.29 7.41
N SER A 71 8.94 -4.06 7.93
CA SER A 71 10.07 -3.50 8.69
C SER A 71 11.01 -2.66 7.81
N ILE A 72 11.12 -3.01 6.52
CA ILE A 72 11.90 -2.24 5.54
C ILE A 72 11.19 -0.92 5.23
N LEU A 73 9.86 -0.95 5.03
CA LEU A 73 9.04 0.25 4.88
C LEU A 73 9.18 1.18 6.10
N GLU A 74 9.04 0.64 7.32
CA GLU A 74 9.20 1.41 8.56
C GLU A 74 10.62 1.99 8.69
N ALA A 75 11.64 1.21 8.35
CA ALA A 75 13.02 1.70 8.35
C ALA A 75 13.22 2.85 7.36
N GLY A 76 12.45 2.88 6.27
CA GLY A 76 12.40 3.96 5.28
C GLY A 76 11.43 5.10 5.59
N GLY A 77 10.76 5.09 6.74
CA GLY A 77 9.83 6.17 7.14
C GLY A 77 8.42 6.03 6.55
N ILE A 78 7.99 4.82 6.21
CA ILE A 78 6.66 4.50 5.69
C ILE A 78 5.94 3.62 6.70
N TYR A 79 4.84 4.12 7.29
CA TYR A 79 4.21 3.53 8.47
C TYR A 79 2.79 3.03 8.18
N SER A 80 2.50 1.79 8.61
CA SER A 80 1.20 1.13 8.46
C SER A 80 0.15 1.62 9.48
N TYR A 81 -1.12 1.26 9.23
CA TYR A 81 -2.23 1.46 10.16
C TYR A 81 -2.74 0.11 10.71
N PRO A 82 -2.97 -0.02 12.02
CA PRO A 82 -2.52 0.90 13.07
C PRO A 82 -1.00 0.79 13.24
N TYR A 83 -0.31 1.92 13.40
CA TYR A 83 1.10 1.88 13.76
C TYR A 83 1.23 1.52 15.25
N ILE A 84 1.88 0.38 15.53
CA ILE A 84 2.19 -0.08 16.88
C ILE A 84 3.72 -0.15 17.01
N GLY A 85 4.32 0.96 17.43
CA GLY A 85 5.76 1.02 17.63
C GLY A 85 6.18 2.13 18.61
N PRO A 86 7.40 2.04 19.17
CA PRO A 86 7.86 2.95 20.22
C PRO A 86 8.29 4.33 19.71
N LYS A 87 8.41 4.52 18.39
CA LYS A 87 9.10 5.68 17.79
C LYS A 87 8.21 6.91 17.57
N LYS A 88 6.90 6.73 17.47
CA LYS A 88 5.94 7.77 17.08
C LYS A 88 4.66 7.60 17.91
N PRO A 89 3.90 8.69 18.16
CA PRO A 89 2.56 8.57 18.73
C PRO A 89 1.72 7.59 17.89
N PHE A 90 0.77 6.91 18.55
CA PHE A 90 -0.13 5.96 17.90
C PHE A 90 -0.88 6.66 16.76
N SER A 91 -0.40 6.45 15.54
CA SER A 91 -0.95 6.93 14.27
C SER A 91 -1.09 8.45 14.13
N ILE A 92 -0.22 9.06 13.33
CA ILE A 92 -0.45 10.45 12.86
C ILE A 92 -1.74 10.43 12.02
N VAL A 93 -2.64 11.37 12.32
CA VAL A 93 -3.96 11.47 11.70
C VAL A 93 -3.93 12.59 10.65
N PRO A 94 -4.38 12.37 9.41
CA PRO A 94 -4.45 13.45 8.43
C PRO A 94 -5.52 14.47 8.81
N THR A 95 -5.28 15.73 8.50
CA THR A 95 -6.16 16.86 8.87
C THR A 95 -7.55 16.78 8.24
N ASN A 96 -7.68 16.09 7.10
CA ASN A 96 -8.92 15.92 6.34
C ASN A 96 -9.59 14.54 6.54
N ILE A 97 -9.29 13.82 7.63
CA ILE A 97 -9.89 12.50 7.87
C ILE A 97 -11.42 12.55 8.01
N ASP A 98 -11.94 13.57 8.69
CA ASP A 98 -13.38 13.69 8.94
C ASP A 98 -14.13 14.06 7.66
N GLU A 99 -13.54 14.90 6.79
CA GLU A 99 -14.06 15.20 5.44
C GLU A 99 -14.18 13.90 4.62
N MET A 100 -13.13 13.06 4.60
CA MET A 100 -13.18 11.80 3.87
C MET A 100 -14.25 10.84 4.41
N ARG A 101 -14.45 10.78 5.72
CA ARG A 101 -15.51 9.94 6.31
C ARG A 101 -16.90 10.46 5.97
N GLU A 102 -17.12 11.77 6.02
CA GLU A 102 -18.38 12.38 5.61
C GLU A 102 -18.67 12.05 4.14
N ILE A 103 -17.69 12.20 3.25
CA ILE A 103 -17.81 11.87 1.83
C ILE A 103 -18.07 10.37 1.62
N ALA A 104 -17.42 9.48 2.37
CA ALA A 104 -17.67 8.06 2.28
C ALA A 104 -19.13 7.69 2.64
N ASP A 105 -19.71 8.39 3.63
CA ASP A 105 -21.07 8.17 4.10
C ASP A 105 -22.16 8.86 3.26
N GLN A 106 -21.79 9.77 2.35
CA GLN A 106 -22.74 10.49 1.51
C GLN A 106 -23.56 9.52 0.62
N PRO A 107 -24.91 9.54 0.72
CA PRO A 107 -25.76 8.73 -0.13
C PRO A 107 -25.59 9.11 -1.60
N ARG A 108 -25.52 8.11 -2.47
CA ARG A 108 -25.38 8.29 -3.91
C ARG A 108 -26.64 7.85 -4.64
N ALA A 109 -27.24 8.76 -5.42
CA ALA A 109 -28.49 8.49 -6.16
C ALA A 109 -28.34 7.35 -7.18
N SER A 110 -27.16 7.21 -7.81
CA SER A 110 -26.87 6.08 -8.71
C SER A 110 -26.74 4.73 -8.01
N VAL A 111 -26.68 4.71 -6.67
CA VAL A 111 -26.56 3.51 -5.83
C VAL A 111 -27.82 3.34 -4.96
N SER A 112 -28.99 3.41 -5.60
CA SER A 112 -30.29 3.23 -4.94
C SER A 112 -30.71 1.75 -4.86
N ALA A 113 -31.80 1.47 -4.14
CA ALA A 113 -32.41 0.14 -4.13
C ALA A 113 -33.01 -0.26 -5.50
N GLU A 114 -33.26 0.71 -6.38
CA GLU A 114 -33.75 0.46 -7.74
C GLU A 114 -32.61 0.02 -8.66
N THR A 115 -31.45 0.71 -8.59
CA THR A 115 -30.27 0.39 -9.42
C THR A 115 -29.44 -0.78 -8.87
N TYR A 116 -29.48 -0.97 -7.55
CA TYR A 116 -28.84 -2.06 -6.82
C TYR A 116 -29.86 -2.81 -5.96
N PRO A 117 -30.79 -3.55 -6.61
CA PRO A 117 -31.82 -4.31 -5.90
C PRO A 117 -31.23 -5.50 -5.17
N GLU A 118 -32.02 -6.06 -4.26
CA GLU A 118 -31.67 -7.28 -3.49
C GLU A 118 -31.19 -8.41 -4.40
N SER A 119 -31.79 -8.59 -5.58
CA SER A 119 -31.37 -9.62 -6.55
C SER A 119 -29.93 -9.43 -7.04
N ARG A 120 -29.46 -8.19 -7.22
CA ARG A 120 -28.09 -7.87 -7.60
C ARG A 120 -27.12 -8.17 -6.46
N PHE A 121 -27.48 -7.80 -5.23
CA PHE A 121 -26.73 -8.17 -4.03
C PHE A 121 -26.61 -9.69 -3.87
N GLN A 122 -27.71 -10.43 -4.04
CA GLN A 122 -27.69 -11.89 -3.95
C GLN A 122 -26.78 -12.53 -5.00
N LYS A 123 -26.77 -12.00 -6.23
CA LYS A 123 -25.84 -12.44 -7.29
C LYS A 123 -24.39 -12.18 -6.90
N PHE A 124 -24.08 -10.98 -6.42
CA PHE A 124 -22.74 -10.63 -5.93
C PHE A 124 -22.30 -11.56 -4.80
N ARG A 125 -23.13 -11.72 -3.77
CA ARG A 125 -22.84 -12.57 -2.61
C ARG A 125 -22.56 -14.02 -3.01
N ARG A 126 -23.35 -14.59 -3.93
CA ARG A 126 -23.10 -15.95 -4.44
C ARG A 126 -21.78 -16.03 -5.20
N ALA A 127 -21.49 -15.05 -6.07
CA ALA A 127 -20.25 -15.03 -6.85
C ALA A 127 -19.02 -14.97 -5.95
N ILE A 128 -19.05 -14.16 -4.88
CA ILE A 128 -17.94 -14.08 -3.92
C ILE A 128 -17.82 -15.37 -3.11
N ALA A 129 -18.93 -15.96 -2.67
CA ALA A 129 -18.92 -17.21 -1.91
C ALA A 129 -18.44 -18.42 -2.72
N SER A 130 -18.62 -18.40 -4.05
CA SER A 130 -18.19 -19.47 -4.94
C SER A 130 -16.82 -19.24 -5.60
N ALA A 131 -16.20 -18.09 -5.37
CA ALA A 131 -14.93 -17.75 -5.99
C ALA A 131 -13.83 -18.68 -5.47
N ASN A 132 -13.00 -19.20 -6.37
CA ASN A 132 -11.82 -20.01 -6.03
C ASN A 132 -10.52 -19.25 -6.30
N PHE A 133 -10.57 -18.26 -7.20
CA PHE A 133 -9.40 -17.53 -7.66
C PHE A 133 -9.59 -16.02 -7.55
N GLU A 134 -8.48 -15.29 -7.40
CA GLU A 134 -8.47 -13.82 -7.36
C GLU A 134 -9.08 -13.22 -8.64
N THR A 135 -8.86 -13.83 -9.80
CA THR A 135 -9.44 -13.39 -11.08
C THR A 135 -10.96 -13.40 -11.09
N GLU A 136 -11.60 -14.36 -10.40
CA GLU A 136 -13.06 -14.43 -10.25
C GLU A 136 -13.58 -13.34 -9.31
N VAL A 137 -12.82 -13.04 -8.25
CA VAL A 137 -13.10 -11.92 -7.36
C VAL A 137 -13.01 -10.60 -8.13
N VAL A 138 -11.92 -10.37 -8.88
CA VAL A 138 -11.74 -9.18 -9.72
C VAL A 138 -12.90 -9.02 -10.71
N ALA A 139 -13.27 -10.09 -11.42
CA ALA A 139 -14.35 -10.09 -12.40
C ALA A 139 -15.73 -9.79 -11.80
N SER A 140 -15.92 -10.02 -10.49
CA SER A 140 -17.18 -9.73 -9.79
C SER A 140 -17.18 -8.35 -9.12
N VAL A 141 -16.09 -8.01 -8.43
CA VAL A 141 -15.98 -6.82 -7.59
C VAL A 141 -15.76 -5.56 -8.42
N VAL A 142 -14.83 -5.58 -9.38
CA VAL A 142 -14.50 -4.36 -10.15
C VAL A 142 -15.73 -3.84 -10.91
N PRO A 143 -16.48 -4.65 -11.69
CA PRO A 143 -17.68 -4.16 -12.36
C PRO A 143 -18.77 -3.71 -11.37
N THR A 144 -18.82 -4.29 -10.18
CA THR A 144 -19.77 -3.91 -9.13
C THR A 144 -19.49 -2.52 -8.59
N LEU A 145 -18.22 -2.25 -8.23
CA LEU A 145 -17.76 -0.95 -7.72
C LEU A 145 -17.83 0.13 -8.80
N GLU A 146 -17.51 -0.21 -10.05
CA GLU A 146 -17.51 0.73 -11.18
C GLU A 146 -18.90 1.05 -11.77
N GLY A 147 -19.97 0.40 -11.31
CA GLY A 147 -21.33 0.67 -11.81
C GLY A 147 -21.73 -0.05 -13.10
N GLY A 148 -21.11 -1.20 -13.41
CA GLY A 148 -21.51 -2.09 -14.52
C GLY A 148 -20.79 -1.86 -15.85
N ASN A 149 -20.14 -0.70 -16.05
CA ASN A 149 -19.31 -0.41 -17.23
C ASN A 149 -17.82 -0.73 -17.03
N GLY A 150 -17.50 -1.65 -16.10
CA GLY A 150 -16.14 -1.94 -15.68
C GLY A 150 -15.20 -2.37 -16.81
N SER A 151 -15.71 -2.94 -17.92
CA SER A 151 -14.91 -3.39 -19.07
C SER A 151 -14.12 -2.26 -19.74
N ALA A 152 -14.64 -1.03 -19.78
CA ALA A 152 -13.94 0.11 -20.36
C ALA A 152 -12.79 0.63 -19.47
N ARG A 153 -12.83 0.35 -18.17
CA ARG A 153 -11.88 0.89 -17.16
C ARG A 153 -10.80 -0.11 -16.73
N LEU A 154 -10.89 -1.37 -17.20
CA LEU A 154 -9.84 -2.39 -17.05
C LEU A 154 -8.52 -2.03 -17.77
N GLY A 155 -8.50 -1.02 -18.65
CA GLY A 155 -7.27 -0.52 -19.29
C GLY A 155 -6.22 0.01 -18.31
N ASN A 156 -6.64 0.34 -17.07
CA ASN A 156 -5.79 0.79 -15.97
C ASN A 156 -5.46 -0.31 -14.94
N SER A 157 -5.79 -1.57 -15.25
CA SER A 157 -5.47 -2.70 -14.37
C SER A 157 -4.03 -3.17 -14.55
N ASN A 158 -3.40 -3.62 -13.46
CA ASN A 158 -2.09 -4.28 -13.47
C ASN A 158 -0.96 -3.46 -14.12
N ILE A 159 -1.01 -2.13 -14.04
CA ILE A 159 0.06 -1.27 -14.56
C ILE A 159 1.26 -1.38 -13.63
N THR A 160 2.35 -1.97 -14.12
CA THR A 160 3.60 -2.04 -13.36
C THR A 160 4.35 -0.71 -13.43
N PHE A 161 4.70 -0.15 -12.27
CA PHE A 161 5.36 1.15 -12.14
C PHE A 161 6.83 1.00 -12.51
N SER A 162 7.14 1.19 -13.79
CA SER A 162 8.45 0.96 -14.37
C SER A 162 9.33 2.20 -14.38
N ASN A 163 8.74 3.40 -14.21
CA ASN A 163 9.42 4.69 -14.31
C ASN A 163 9.58 5.41 -12.95
N LEU A 164 8.74 5.11 -11.96
CA LEU A 164 8.83 5.77 -10.66
C LEU A 164 10.14 5.44 -9.93
N ALA A 165 10.77 6.46 -9.36
CA ALA A 165 11.91 6.29 -8.47
C ALA A 165 11.52 5.48 -7.22
N PRO A 166 12.43 4.72 -6.59
CA PRO A 166 12.12 4.04 -5.34
C PRO A 166 11.75 5.03 -4.23
N LEU A 167 10.93 4.61 -3.26
CA LEU A 167 10.62 5.42 -2.06
C LEU A 167 11.77 5.42 -1.06
N ILE A 168 12.54 4.32 -1.02
CA ILE A 168 13.66 4.13 -0.11
C ILE A 168 14.92 4.08 -0.95
N ASP A 169 15.77 5.10 -0.81
CA ASP A 169 17.09 5.10 -1.44
C ASP A 169 17.93 3.96 -0.87
N GLY A 170 18.65 3.25 -1.74
CA GLY A 170 19.35 1.98 -1.47
C GLY A 170 20.47 2.01 -0.42
N GLY A 171 20.51 3.01 0.47
CA GLY A 171 21.41 3.12 1.62
C GLY A 171 21.16 2.09 2.74
N LEU A 172 20.09 1.29 2.63
CA LEU A 172 20.07 -0.05 3.22
C LEU A 172 20.78 -0.99 2.25
N ASP A 173 22.12 -0.94 2.26
CA ASP A 173 22.99 -1.58 1.28
C ASP A 173 22.45 -2.96 0.85
N GLN A 174 22.00 -3.04 -0.42
CA GLN A 174 21.58 -4.25 -1.15
C GLN A 174 20.09 -4.66 -1.11
N ILE A 175 19.18 -3.83 -0.62
CA ILE A 175 17.73 -4.09 -0.71
C ILE A 175 17.11 -3.29 -1.85
N VAL A 176 16.43 -3.97 -2.77
CA VAL A 176 15.66 -3.35 -3.85
C VAL A 176 14.19 -3.70 -3.64
N LEU A 177 13.32 -2.69 -3.52
CA LEU A 177 11.88 -2.96 -3.45
C LEU A 177 11.36 -3.40 -4.82
N SER A 178 10.45 -4.39 -4.83
CA SER A 178 9.74 -4.79 -6.03
C SER A 178 8.95 -3.60 -6.59
N LYS A 179 8.81 -3.58 -7.92
CA LYS A 179 7.94 -2.59 -8.57
C LYS A 179 6.50 -2.75 -8.07
N ALA A 180 5.79 -1.64 -8.00
CA ALA A 180 4.38 -1.63 -7.68
C ALA A 180 3.56 -2.02 -8.92
N THR A 181 2.55 -2.87 -8.72
CA THR A 181 1.63 -3.30 -9.76
C THR A 181 0.23 -3.39 -9.14
N PRO A 182 -0.46 -2.25 -8.98
CA PRO A 182 -1.79 -2.26 -8.38
C PRO A 182 -2.81 -2.95 -9.28
N ASP A 183 -3.83 -3.57 -8.67
CA ASP A 183 -4.89 -4.25 -9.43
C ASP A 183 -5.71 -3.23 -10.23
N LEU A 184 -5.96 -2.06 -9.64
CA LEU A 184 -6.58 -0.93 -10.32
C LEU A 184 -6.08 0.39 -9.73
N LEU A 185 -5.94 1.40 -10.59
CA LEU A 185 -5.52 2.73 -10.20
C LEU A 185 -6.26 3.81 -10.99
N TYR A 186 -6.37 5.00 -10.40
CA TYR A 186 -6.89 6.20 -11.06
C TYR A 186 -5.90 7.35 -10.96
N GLY A 187 -5.65 7.96 -12.10
CA GLY A 187 -4.79 9.14 -12.30
C GLY A 187 -5.38 10.03 -13.40
N SER A 188 -4.64 11.07 -13.79
CA SER A 188 -5.04 11.99 -14.86
C SER A 188 -4.50 11.53 -16.22
N SER A 189 -5.05 12.08 -17.31
CA SER A 189 -4.52 11.87 -18.66
C SER A 189 -3.14 12.51 -18.80
N PHE A 190 -2.29 11.95 -19.66
CA PHE A 190 -0.93 12.44 -19.90
C PHE A 190 -0.92 13.91 -20.36
N GLU A 191 -1.93 14.32 -21.13
CA GLU A 191 -2.10 15.65 -21.71
C GLU A 191 -2.54 16.71 -20.70
N CYS A 192 -3.09 16.31 -19.55
CA CYS A 192 -3.57 17.25 -18.54
C CYS A 192 -2.42 17.95 -17.78
N LEU A 193 -1.20 17.39 -17.83
CA LEU A 193 -0.04 17.96 -17.16
C LEU A 193 0.85 18.70 -18.16
N ASP A 194 1.20 19.95 -17.82
CA ASP A 194 2.13 20.76 -18.59
C ASP A 194 3.43 20.01 -18.90
N GLU A 195 3.91 20.12 -20.13
CA GLU A 195 5.04 19.35 -20.63
C GLU A 195 6.30 19.55 -19.78
N ARG A 196 6.55 20.78 -19.31
CA ARG A 196 7.72 21.09 -18.48
C ARG A 196 7.59 20.39 -17.14
N ILE A 197 6.43 20.46 -16.50
CA ILE A 197 6.19 19.80 -15.19
C ILE A 197 6.35 18.29 -15.35
N ARG A 198 5.74 17.73 -16.41
CA ARG A 198 5.78 16.31 -16.73
C ARG A 198 7.20 15.78 -16.94
N GLN A 199 8.04 16.52 -17.65
CA GLN A 199 9.46 16.16 -17.86
C GLN A 199 10.26 16.23 -16.55
N ASN A 200 10.08 17.29 -15.76
CA ASN A 200 10.85 17.49 -14.53
C ASN A 200 10.44 16.53 -13.41
N LEU A 201 9.16 16.17 -13.34
CA LEU A 201 8.61 15.29 -12.30
C LEU A 201 8.37 13.86 -12.80
N SER A 202 8.89 13.48 -13.97
CA SER A 202 8.61 12.18 -14.62
C SER A 202 8.77 11.00 -13.66
N SER A 203 9.90 10.87 -12.97
CA SER A 203 10.17 9.77 -12.04
C SER A 203 9.33 9.79 -10.75
N GLN A 204 8.47 10.79 -10.56
CA GLN A 204 7.61 10.94 -9.38
C GLN A 204 6.13 10.83 -9.74
N VAL A 205 5.73 11.24 -10.95
CA VAL A 205 4.32 11.34 -11.34
C VAL A 205 3.96 10.45 -12.52
N LEU A 206 4.91 9.86 -13.26
CA LEU A 206 4.61 8.94 -14.37
C LEU A 206 4.87 7.49 -13.92
N PRO A 207 3.82 6.69 -13.66
CA PRO A 207 3.96 5.25 -13.40
C PRO A 207 4.81 4.52 -14.46
N THR A 208 4.55 4.84 -15.73
CA THR A 208 5.24 4.32 -16.91
C THR A 208 5.54 5.49 -17.86
N LEU A 209 6.37 5.23 -18.88
CA LEU A 209 6.60 6.17 -19.98
C LEU A 209 5.59 6.00 -21.14
N ASP A 210 4.60 5.13 -20.97
CA ASP A 210 3.53 4.92 -21.95
C ASP A 210 2.48 6.01 -21.78
N ILE A 211 2.31 6.87 -22.80
CA ILE A 211 1.45 8.05 -22.75
C ILE A 211 -0.04 7.70 -22.68
N GLU A 212 -0.41 6.48 -23.05
CA GLU A 212 -1.79 5.98 -22.95
C GLU A 212 -2.14 5.57 -21.51
N LYS A 213 -1.17 5.62 -20.58
CA LYS A 213 -1.37 5.26 -19.18
C LYS A 213 -1.57 6.48 -18.28
N PRO A 214 -2.41 6.35 -17.24
CA PRO A 214 -2.67 7.43 -16.29
C PRO A 214 -1.39 7.89 -15.58
N ILE A 215 -1.31 9.20 -15.35
CA ILE A 215 -0.26 9.86 -14.58
C ILE A 215 -0.79 10.35 -13.22
N ALA A 216 0.11 10.64 -12.30
CA ALA A 216 -0.16 11.15 -10.96
C ALA A 216 -1.23 10.34 -10.19
N PRO A 217 -1.14 9.00 -10.12
CA PRO A 217 -2.19 8.22 -9.50
C PRO A 217 -2.33 8.55 -8.01
N ASN A 218 -3.57 8.67 -7.53
CA ASN A 218 -3.87 8.92 -6.12
C ASN A 218 -5.13 8.19 -5.60
N PHE A 219 -5.65 7.24 -6.38
CA PHE A 219 -6.63 6.27 -5.91
C PHE A 219 -6.25 4.87 -6.37
N PHE A 220 -6.18 3.91 -5.45
CA PHE A 220 -5.72 2.56 -5.71
C PHE A 220 -6.67 1.53 -5.11
N LEU A 221 -6.83 0.38 -5.78
CA LEU A 221 -7.59 -0.76 -5.29
C LEU A 221 -6.72 -2.02 -5.39
N GLU A 222 -6.63 -2.73 -4.27
CA GLU A 222 -6.03 -4.06 -4.17
C GLU A 222 -7.11 -5.09 -3.84
N LEU A 223 -7.20 -6.14 -4.63
CA LEU A 223 -8.12 -7.24 -4.49
C LEU A 223 -7.35 -8.47 -4.05
N LYS A 224 -8.01 -9.32 -3.28
CA LYS A 224 -7.46 -10.62 -2.91
C LYS A 224 -8.48 -11.73 -3.15
N GLY A 225 -7.97 -12.83 -3.69
CA GLY A 225 -8.71 -14.08 -3.78
C GLY A 225 -8.98 -14.71 -2.40
N PRO A 226 -9.70 -15.83 -2.35
CA PRO A 226 -10.01 -16.55 -1.11
C PRO A 226 -8.78 -16.92 -0.26
N GLU A 227 -7.66 -17.24 -0.91
CA GLU A 227 -6.39 -17.60 -0.26
C GLU A 227 -5.45 -16.40 -0.04
N GLY A 228 -5.88 -15.21 -0.44
CA GLY A 228 -5.10 -14.00 -0.27
C GLY A 228 -5.04 -13.58 1.21
N HIS A 229 -3.92 -12.96 1.58
CA HIS A 229 -3.68 -12.56 2.98
C HIS A 229 -3.88 -11.06 3.16
N GLN A 230 -4.66 -10.68 4.18
CA GLN A 230 -4.91 -9.27 4.56
C GLN A 230 -3.60 -8.48 4.68
N ARG A 231 -2.59 -9.05 5.35
CA ARG A 231 -1.28 -8.39 5.51
C ARG A 231 -0.61 -8.04 4.19
N VAL A 232 -0.78 -8.87 3.16
CA VAL A 232 -0.21 -8.58 1.83
C VAL A 232 -0.96 -7.41 1.19
N ALA A 233 -2.30 -7.42 1.26
CA ALA A 233 -3.13 -6.32 0.76
C ALA A 233 -2.80 -4.99 1.45
N ASP A 234 -2.68 -4.97 2.78
CA ASP A 234 -2.34 -3.76 3.53
C ASP A 234 -0.94 -3.24 3.19
N ARG A 235 0.03 -4.14 2.95
CA ARG A 235 1.38 -3.77 2.51
C ARG A 235 1.38 -3.17 1.11
N GLN A 236 0.58 -3.73 0.21
CA GLN A 236 0.40 -3.18 -1.15
C GLN A 236 -0.27 -1.81 -1.09
N ALA A 237 -1.37 -1.69 -0.36
CA ALA A 237 -2.08 -0.42 -0.13
C ALA A 237 -1.15 0.66 0.42
N LEU A 238 -0.38 0.36 1.48
CA LEU A 238 0.59 1.29 2.05
C LEU A 238 1.69 1.69 1.04
N TYR A 239 2.33 0.71 0.42
CA TYR A 239 3.48 0.98 -0.46
C TYR A 239 3.08 1.71 -1.75
N TYR A 240 2.00 1.26 -2.39
CA TYR A 240 1.52 1.85 -3.65
C TYR A 240 0.92 3.23 -3.40
N GLY A 241 0.18 3.38 -2.30
CA GLY A 241 -0.35 4.65 -1.86
C GLY A 241 0.74 5.67 -1.51
N ALA A 242 1.84 5.25 -0.87
CA ALA A 242 2.97 6.14 -0.61
C ALA A 242 3.68 6.61 -1.90
N LEU A 243 3.74 5.76 -2.93
CA LEU A 243 4.23 6.16 -4.26
C LEU A 243 3.32 7.23 -4.90
N GLY A 244 2.00 7.06 -4.78
CA GLY A 244 1.03 8.05 -5.24
C GLY A 244 1.13 9.38 -4.49
N GLU A 245 1.23 9.31 -3.15
CA GLU A 245 1.30 10.49 -2.29
C GLU A 245 2.57 11.31 -2.56
N ARG A 246 3.71 10.65 -2.80
CA ARG A 246 4.93 11.34 -3.24
C ARG A 246 4.69 12.13 -4.53
N GLY A 247 3.96 11.55 -5.49
CA GLY A 247 3.60 12.24 -6.73
C GLY A 247 2.72 13.46 -6.47
N GLN A 248 1.72 13.34 -5.60
CA GLN A 248 0.85 14.47 -5.22
C GLN A 248 1.63 15.61 -4.55
N ILE A 249 2.55 15.28 -3.64
CA ILE A 249 3.42 16.26 -2.99
C ILE A 249 4.32 16.94 -4.01
N ALA A 250 4.92 16.18 -4.93
CA ALA A 250 5.80 16.73 -5.97
C ALA A 250 5.07 17.76 -6.86
N LEU A 251 3.83 17.46 -7.25
CA LEU A 251 2.98 18.38 -8.01
C LEU A 251 2.64 19.63 -7.20
N ARG A 252 2.19 19.46 -5.95
CA ARG A 252 1.83 20.57 -5.06
C ARG A 252 3.01 21.44 -4.67
N SER A 253 4.21 20.88 -4.69
CA SER A 253 5.46 21.60 -4.38
C SER A 253 6.10 22.24 -5.60
N TRP A 254 5.52 22.07 -6.80
CA TRP A 254 6.09 22.64 -8.02
C TRP A 254 6.15 24.17 -7.93
N GLY A 255 7.35 24.73 -8.11
CA GLY A 255 7.60 26.17 -7.99
C GLY A 255 7.85 26.67 -6.56
N HIS A 256 7.88 25.78 -5.57
CA HIS A 256 8.26 26.09 -4.20
C HIS A 256 9.69 25.61 -3.87
N ASP A 257 10.38 26.34 -2.99
CA ASP A 257 11.75 25.99 -2.56
C ASP A 257 11.80 24.77 -1.63
N GLN A 258 10.68 24.44 -0.98
CA GLN A 258 10.55 23.35 -0.01
C GLN A 258 9.28 22.52 -0.30
N PRO A 259 9.23 21.24 0.11
CA PRO A 259 8.03 20.42 -0.02
C PRO A 259 6.82 21.05 0.71
N VAL A 260 5.70 21.11 0.01
CA VAL A 260 4.41 21.54 0.57
C VAL A 260 3.78 20.36 1.29
N LEU A 261 3.77 20.43 2.62
CA LEU A 261 3.25 19.39 3.51
C LEU A 261 2.25 20.02 4.47
N ASP A 262 0.97 19.92 4.11
CA ASP A 262 -0.16 20.52 4.82
C ASP A 262 -0.81 19.59 5.86
N GLY A 263 -0.29 18.36 5.98
CA GLY A 263 -0.82 17.32 6.85
C GLY A 263 -2.11 16.67 6.34
N SER A 264 -2.58 17.03 5.14
CA SER A 264 -3.74 16.42 4.50
C SER A 264 -3.32 15.14 3.77
N ALA A 265 -4.27 14.21 3.62
CA ALA A 265 -4.13 13.09 2.71
C ALA A 265 -4.63 13.48 1.32
N HIS A 266 -3.82 13.20 0.28
CA HIS A 266 -4.20 13.40 -1.12
C HIS A 266 -4.38 12.09 -1.86
N THR A 267 -3.95 10.98 -1.24
CA THR A 267 -4.00 9.64 -1.82
C THR A 267 -4.87 8.74 -0.98
N ILE A 268 -5.77 8.01 -1.66
CA ILE A 268 -6.62 6.99 -1.07
C ILE A 268 -6.23 5.64 -1.64
N THR A 269 -6.16 4.64 -0.77
CA THR A 269 -6.02 3.24 -1.19
C THR A 269 -7.15 2.45 -0.57
N CYS A 270 -7.59 1.39 -1.24
CA CYS A 270 -8.57 0.49 -0.68
C CYS A 270 -8.22 -0.96 -0.96
N THR A 271 -8.60 -1.82 -0.03
CA THR A 271 -8.42 -3.27 -0.15
C THR A 271 -9.78 -3.94 -0.16
N TYR A 272 -9.99 -4.90 -1.05
CA TYR A 272 -11.11 -5.83 -0.98
C TYR A 272 -10.62 -7.25 -0.73
N ILE A 273 -11.02 -7.82 0.40
CA ILE A 273 -10.65 -9.17 0.80
C ILE A 273 -11.74 -9.77 1.68
N SER A 274 -12.08 -11.04 1.44
CA SER A 274 -13.11 -11.78 2.20
C SER A 274 -14.45 -11.01 2.35
N GLY A 275 -14.81 -10.24 1.32
CA GLY A 275 -16.04 -9.44 1.32
C GLY A 275 -16.01 -8.20 2.20
N MET A 276 -14.84 -7.77 2.67
CA MET A 276 -14.59 -6.49 3.35
C MET A 276 -13.92 -5.54 2.37
N LEU A 277 -14.46 -4.33 2.25
CA LEU A 277 -13.87 -3.21 1.52
C LEU A 277 -13.39 -2.18 2.54
N ILE A 278 -12.06 -2.02 2.65
CA ILE A 278 -11.43 -1.13 3.64
C ILE A 278 -10.77 0.02 2.89
N PHE A 279 -11.01 1.25 3.33
CA PHE A 279 -10.39 2.46 2.78
C PHE A 279 -9.33 3.00 3.73
N TYR A 280 -8.21 3.39 3.15
CA TYR A 280 -7.10 4.03 3.83
C TYR A 280 -6.73 5.33 3.13
N SER A 281 -6.38 6.31 3.93
CA SER A 281 -5.74 7.55 3.48
C SER A 281 -4.23 7.41 3.61
N ILE A 282 -3.49 8.03 2.71
CA ILE A 282 -2.03 8.17 2.79
C ILE A 282 -1.72 9.66 2.81
N HIS A 283 -0.91 10.07 3.79
CA HIS A 283 -0.47 11.45 3.93
C HIS A 283 1.00 11.47 4.33
N ALA A 284 1.61 12.63 4.16
CA ALA A 284 3.02 12.83 4.47
C ALA A 284 3.25 13.87 5.56
N SER A 285 4.38 13.74 6.24
CA SER A 285 4.85 14.70 7.24
C SER A 285 6.36 14.87 7.18
N LEU A 286 6.85 16.01 7.67
CA LEU A 286 8.29 16.25 7.83
C LEU A 286 8.81 15.50 9.06
N VAL A 287 10.08 15.09 8.97
CA VAL A 287 10.83 14.58 10.11
C VAL A 287 11.52 15.75 10.80
N GLU A 288 11.51 15.77 12.14
CA GLU A 288 12.29 16.71 12.93
C GLU A 288 13.82 16.45 12.88
N THR A 289 14.29 15.39 12.21
CA THR A 289 15.71 14.99 12.24
C THR A 289 16.43 15.20 10.89
N PRO A 290 17.70 15.64 10.90
CA PRO A 290 18.35 16.22 9.72
C PRO A 290 18.76 15.24 8.62
N LYS A 291 18.47 13.94 8.76
CA LYS A 291 19.02 12.87 7.91
C LYS A 291 17.97 12.05 7.16
N ARG A 292 16.68 12.32 7.35
CA ARG A 292 15.60 11.60 6.67
C ARG A 292 14.63 12.59 6.05
N GLY A 293 14.32 12.34 4.77
CA GLY A 293 13.31 13.08 4.01
C GLY A 293 11.89 12.81 4.50
N ILE A 294 10.91 13.12 3.65
CA ILE A 294 9.47 13.00 3.88
C ILE A 294 9.09 11.60 4.40
N GLU A 295 8.31 11.53 5.48
CA GLU A 295 7.69 10.29 6.00
C GLU A 295 6.25 10.14 5.48
N TYR A 296 5.78 8.90 5.32
CA TYR A 296 4.44 8.57 4.84
C TYR A 296 3.68 7.73 5.85
N PHE A 297 2.40 8.04 6.03
CA PHE A 297 1.54 7.42 7.03
C PHE A 297 0.24 6.95 6.38
N MET A 298 -0.11 5.70 6.65
CA MET A 298 -1.43 5.17 6.35
C MET A 298 -2.37 5.38 7.53
N TYR A 299 -3.64 5.70 7.26
CA TYR A 299 -4.69 5.84 8.27
C TYR A 299 -6.03 5.34 7.75
N ALA A 300 -6.75 4.52 8.52
CA ALA A 300 -8.05 3.98 8.09
C ALA A 300 -9.14 5.07 8.03
N ILE A 301 -9.82 5.13 6.89
CA ILE A 301 -10.99 5.99 6.67
C ILE A 301 -12.22 5.28 7.21
N GLU A 302 -12.61 4.16 6.59
CA GLU A 302 -13.80 3.36 6.92
C GLU A 302 -13.71 1.92 6.36
N CYS A 303 -14.55 1.00 6.85
CA CYS A 303 -14.70 -0.38 6.40
C CYS A 303 -16.16 -0.77 6.13
N TYR A 304 -16.42 -1.44 5.01
CA TYR A 304 -17.73 -1.94 4.63
C TYR A 304 -17.71 -3.46 4.42
N ILE A 305 -18.59 -4.19 5.12
CA ILE A 305 -18.71 -5.64 4.98
C ILE A 305 -19.78 -5.96 3.91
N MET A 306 -19.35 -5.90 2.65
CA MET A 306 -20.23 -5.85 1.48
C MET A 306 -21.09 -7.10 1.27
N HIS A 307 -20.69 -8.26 1.82
CA HIS A 307 -21.41 -9.52 1.59
C HIS A 307 -22.49 -9.83 2.64
N VAL A 308 -22.60 -9.04 3.72
CA VAL A 308 -23.49 -9.33 4.86
C VAL A 308 -24.93 -8.86 4.60
N SER A 309 -25.13 -7.71 3.97
CA SER A 309 -26.47 -7.18 3.66
C SER A 309 -26.48 -6.29 2.43
N ALA A 310 -27.63 -6.15 1.77
CA ALA A 310 -27.80 -5.22 0.65
C ALA A 310 -27.58 -3.75 1.05
N SER A 311 -27.77 -3.40 2.33
CA SER A 311 -27.44 -2.07 2.83
C SER A 311 -25.93 -1.84 2.85
N GLN A 312 -25.15 -2.76 3.42
CA GLN A 312 -23.69 -2.66 3.46
C GLN A 312 -23.07 -2.74 2.06
N TYR A 313 -23.63 -3.59 1.21
CA TYR A 313 -23.30 -3.67 -0.22
C TYR A 313 -23.43 -2.32 -0.93
N ARG A 314 -24.59 -1.65 -0.79
CA ARG A 314 -24.81 -0.32 -1.39
C ARG A 314 -23.92 0.75 -0.78
N LYS A 315 -23.74 0.76 0.55
CA LYS A 315 -22.85 1.71 1.23
C LYS A 315 -21.40 1.59 0.74
N GLY A 316 -20.85 0.38 0.65
CA GLY A 316 -19.49 0.16 0.15
C GLY A 316 -19.30 0.63 -1.29
N ILE A 317 -20.30 0.42 -2.17
CA ILE A 317 -20.25 0.89 -3.56
C ILE A 317 -20.32 2.42 -3.62
N ALA A 318 -21.22 3.04 -2.85
CA ALA A 318 -21.34 4.49 -2.79
C ALA A 318 -20.04 5.12 -2.28
N ALA A 319 -19.49 4.61 -1.16
CA ALA A 319 -18.24 5.08 -0.59
C ALA A 319 -17.06 4.97 -1.57
N TYR A 320 -16.94 3.84 -2.28
CA TYR A 320 -15.91 3.66 -3.31
C TYR A 320 -16.00 4.73 -4.40
N GLN A 321 -17.20 4.98 -4.92
CA GLN A 321 -17.38 5.96 -6.00
C GLN A 321 -17.17 7.39 -5.50
N ASN A 322 -17.65 7.73 -4.29
CA ASN A 322 -17.46 9.04 -3.67
C ASN A 322 -15.99 9.33 -3.40
N LEU A 323 -15.28 8.40 -2.75
CA LEU A 323 -13.87 8.58 -2.41
C LEU A 323 -12.96 8.60 -3.65
N ARG A 324 -13.32 7.89 -4.72
CA ARG A 324 -12.61 7.97 -6.00
C ARG A 324 -12.77 9.35 -6.65
N GLU A 325 -13.98 9.89 -6.66
CA GLU A 325 -14.24 11.24 -7.19
C GLU A 325 -13.57 12.32 -6.32
N TYR A 326 -13.62 12.18 -5.01
CA TYR A 326 -12.87 13.03 -4.08
C TYR A 326 -11.36 13.00 -4.35
N ALA A 327 -10.77 11.81 -4.56
CA ALA A 327 -9.36 11.72 -4.92
C ALA A 327 -9.08 12.41 -6.27
N GLU A 328 -9.96 12.27 -7.26
CA GLU A 328 -9.86 13.00 -8.53
C GLU A 328 -9.89 14.53 -8.32
N GLU A 329 -10.78 15.04 -7.47
CA GLU A 329 -10.85 16.47 -7.11
C GLU A 329 -9.59 16.96 -6.38
N LYS A 330 -8.97 16.14 -5.52
CA LYS A 330 -7.72 16.56 -4.83
C LYS A 330 -6.49 16.56 -5.75
N ARG A 331 -6.54 15.85 -6.88
CA ARG A 331 -5.44 15.74 -7.85
C ARG A 331 -5.46 16.83 -8.92
N ASN A 332 -6.65 17.25 -9.36
CA ASN A 332 -6.85 18.21 -10.44
C ASN A 332 -7.03 19.64 -9.92
#